data_AF-R4LLW9-F1
#
_entry.id   AF-R4LLW9-F1
#
_cell.length_a   1.000
_cell.length_b   1.000
_cell.length_c   1.000
_cell.angle_alpha   90.00
_cell.angle_beta   90.00
_cell.angle_gamma   90.00
#
_symmetry.space_group_name_H-M   'P 1'
#
loop_
_entity.id
_entity.type
_entity.pdbx_description
1 polymer ?
#
loop_
_entity_poly.entity_id
_entity_poly.type
_entity_poly.pdbx_seq_one_letter_code
_entity_poly.pdbx_strand_id
1 'polypeptide(L)'
;MPGAVRAAGDSEVDGHAVPIPHFGLLLSAEAFHELAERLRAAGTTFLIEPYLRFPGQPGEQWTMFFRDPAGNALEFKAFRDESQVFAK
;
A
#
# COMPACT_ATOMS: atom_id res chain seq x y z
N MET A 1 -22.95 3.97 -16.96
CA MET A 1 -22.00 3.67 -15.87
C MET A 1 -20.67 3.31 -16.52
N PRO A 2 -19.56 4.01 -16.23
CA PRO A 2 -18.25 3.50 -16.65
C PRO A 2 -18.04 2.13 -15.97
N GLY A 3 -17.64 1.14 -16.76
CA GLY A 3 -17.54 -0.25 -16.30
C GLY A 3 -16.42 -0.42 -15.28
N ALA A 4 -16.63 -1.29 -14.29
CA ALA A 4 -15.61 -1.66 -13.32
C ALA A 4 -14.33 -2.10 -14.05
N VAL A 5 -13.19 -1.53 -13.66
CA VAL A 5 -11.89 -1.96 -14.15
C VAL A 5 -11.70 -3.41 -13.72
N ARG A 6 -11.75 -4.32 -14.68
CA ARG A 6 -11.52 -5.74 -14.42
C ARG A 6 -10.03 -5.92 -14.15
N ALA A 7 -9.68 -6.43 -12.96
CA ALA A 7 -8.30 -6.75 -12.64
C ALA A 7 -7.71 -7.67 -13.72
N ALA A 8 -6.55 -7.31 -14.26
CA ALA A 8 -5.85 -8.09 -15.28
C ALA A 8 -5.25 -9.39 -14.70
N GLY A 9 -5.12 -9.45 -13.38
CA GLY A 9 -4.59 -10.54 -12.56
C GLY A 9 -4.24 -10.02 -11.17
N ASP A 10 -3.64 -10.87 -10.34
CA ASP A 10 -3.11 -10.50 -9.03
C ASP A 10 -1.57 -10.65 -9.03
N SER A 11 -0.88 -9.72 -8.38
CA SER A 11 0.53 -9.84 -7.99
C SER A 11 0.63 -10.32 -6.55
N GLU A 12 1.68 -11.05 -6.20
CA GLU A 12 1.92 -11.48 -4.83
C GLU A 12 2.80 -10.45 -4.10
N VAL A 13 2.33 -9.93 -2.97
CA VAL A 13 3.11 -9.11 -2.04
C VAL A 13 3.11 -9.81 -0.69
N ASP A 14 4.26 -10.39 -0.32
CA ASP A 14 4.44 -11.14 0.93
C ASP A 14 3.33 -12.18 1.18
N GLY A 15 2.99 -12.98 0.16
CA GLY A 15 1.92 -14.00 0.24
C GLY A 15 0.49 -13.47 0.09
N HIS A 16 0.30 -12.15 -0.10
CA HIS A 16 -1.01 -11.55 -0.33
C HIS A 16 -1.24 -11.29 -1.82
N ALA A 17 -2.38 -11.74 -2.33
CA ALA A 17 -2.82 -11.43 -3.68
C ALA A 17 -3.29 -9.97 -3.77
N VAL A 18 -2.55 -9.16 -4.53
CA VAL A 18 -2.79 -7.74 -4.77
C VAL A 18 -3.26 -7.54 -6.22
N PRO A 19 -4.43 -6.91 -6.45
CA PRO A 19 -4.96 -6.71 -7.79
C PRO A 19 -4.07 -5.84 -8.69
N ILE A 20 -4.00 -6.18 -9.98
CA ILE A 20 -3.37 -5.38 -11.03
C ILE A 20 -4.47 -4.77 -11.93
N PRO A 21 -4.39 -3.47 -12.26
CA PRO A 21 -3.42 -2.49 -11.79
C PRO A 21 -3.74 -2.00 -10.37
N HIS A 22 -2.70 -1.68 -9.61
CA HIS A 22 -2.78 -0.82 -8.44
C HIS A 22 -1.86 0.39 -8.65
N PHE A 23 -2.16 1.47 -7.94
CA PHE A 23 -1.33 2.68 -7.95
C PHE A 23 -1.33 3.28 -6.55
N GLY A 24 -0.43 4.24 -6.31
CA GLY A 24 -0.14 4.62 -4.95
C GLY A 24 0.71 5.84 -4.80
N LEU A 25 1.01 6.15 -3.54
CA LEU A 25 1.92 7.22 -3.15
C LEU A 25 3.00 6.69 -2.22
N LEU A 26 4.20 7.25 -2.39
CA LEU A 26 5.24 7.21 -1.36
C LEU A 26 5.01 8.39 -0.42
N LEU A 27 4.93 8.09 0.88
CA LEU A 27 4.70 9.06 1.94
C LEU A 27 5.89 9.06 2.89
N SER A 28 6.01 10.14 3.68
CA SER A 28 6.84 10.09 4.89
C SER A 28 6.24 9.07 5.88
N ALA A 29 7.07 8.53 6.77
CA ALA A 29 6.60 7.59 7.80
C ALA A 29 5.48 8.19 8.67
N GLU A 30 5.60 9.47 9.03
CA GLU A 30 4.57 10.20 9.78
C GLU A 30 3.24 10.25 9.03
N ALA A 31 3.26 10.70 7.77
CA ALA A 31 2.05 10.80 6.94
C ALA A 31 1.43 9.41 6.66
N PHE A 32 2.26 8.37 6.53
CA PHE A 32 1.79 7.00 6.38
C PHE A 32 1.00 6.54 7.61
N HIS A 33 1.55 6.75 8.81
CA HIS A 33 0.87 6.37 10.05
C HIS A 33 -0.40 7.21 10.29
N GLU A 34 -0.38 8.51 9.99
CA GLU A 34 -1.57 9.36 10.08
C GLU A 34 -2.67 8.87 9.14
N LEU A 35 -2.32 8.54 7.89
CA LEU A 35 -3.27 8.01 6.91
C LEU A 35 -3.85 6.66 7.35
N ALA A 36 -3.00 5.76 7.84
CA ALA A 36 -3.43 4.46 8.35
C ALA A 36 -4.47 4.58 9.46
N GLU A 37 -4.23 5.45 10.44
CA GLU A 37 -5.17 5.68 11.55
C GLU A 37 -6.49 6.31 11.07
N ARG A 38 -6.43 7.26 10.14
CA ARG A 38 -7.63 7.84 9.53
C ARG A 38 -8.48 6.80 8.79
N LEU A 39 -7.83 5.90 8.03
CA LEU A 39 -8.51 4.85 7.30
C LEU A 39 -9.14 3.82 8.24
N ARG A 40 -8.46 3.44 9.32
CA ARG A 40 -8.99 2.58 10.38
C ARG A 40 -10.19 3.21 11.09
N ALA A 41 -10.09 4.48 11.46
CA ALA A 41 -11.20 5.22 12.07
C ALA A 41 -12.41 5.33 11.13
N ALA A 42 -12.18 5.36 9.82
CA ALA A 42 -13.23 5.33 8.80
C ALA A 42 -13.81 3.93 8.52
N GLY A 43 -13.31 2.87 9.18
CA GLY A 43 -13.75 1.49 8.96
C GLY A 43 -13.33 0.92 7.60
N THR A 44 -12.24 1.43 7.02
CA THR A 44 -11.72 0.94 5.74
C THR A 44 -11.22 -0.50 5.89
N THR A 45 -11.65 -1.38 4.99
CA THR A 45 -11.12 -2.76 4.94
C THR A 45 -9.82 -2.79 4.16
N PHE A 46 -8.75 -3.22 4.80
CA PHE A 46 -7.45 -3.39 4.17
C PHE A 46 -7.36 -4.74 3.44
N LEU A 47 -6.74 -4.73 2.27
CA LEU A 47 -6.24 -5.95 1.62
C LEU A 47 -4.95 -6.41 2.31
N ILE A 48 -4.12 -5.44 2.70
CA ILE A 48 -2.92 -5.63 3.49
C ILE A 48 -2.90 -4.50 4.53
N GLU A 49 -3.01 -4.86 5.81
CA GLU A 49 -2.91 -3.91 6.93
C GLU A 49 -1.56 -3.19 6.92
N PRO A 50 -1.43 -1.98 7.48
CA PRO A 50 -0.15 -1.31 7.65
C PRO A 50 0.81 -2.11 8.55
N TYR A 51 1.95 -2.52 7.99
CA TYR A 51 3.04 -3.16 8.74
C TYR A 51 4.41 -2.78 8.19
N LEU A 52 5.43 -3.00 9.02
CA LEU A 52 6.83 -2.79 8.67
C LEU A 52 7.39 -4.04 7.97
N ARG A 53 7.94 -3.83 6.78
CA ARG A 53 8.67 -4.82 5.99
C ARG A 53 10.16 -4.61 6.15
N PHE A 54 10.89 -5.73 6.16
CA PHE A 54 12.36 -5.74 6.24
C PHE A 54 12.94 -4.98 7.45
N PRO A 55 12.44 -5.22 8.68
CA PRO A 55 12.92 -4.50 9.85
C PRO A 55 14.42 -4.74 10.06
N GLY A 56 15.18 -3.65 10.20
CA GLY A 56 16.63 -3.63 10.36
C GLY A 56 17.44 -3.99 9.11
N GLN A 57 16.79 -4.17 7.95
CA GLN A 57 17.43 -4.53 6.69
C GLN A 57 17.39 -3.36 5.69
N PRO A 58 18.30 -3.32 4.70
CA PRO A 58 18.14 -2.42 3.56
C PRO A 58 16.77 -2.65 2.88
N GLY A 59 16.06 -1.57 2.60
CA GLY A 59 14.69 -1.58 2.13
C GLY A 59 13.64 -1.56 3.25
N GLU A 60 14.00 -1.20 4.49
CA GLU A 60 13.03 -1.06 5.60
C GLU A 60 11.94 -0.05 5.20
N GLN A 61 10.71 -0.57 5.07
CA GLN A 61 9.57 0.19 4.56
C GLN A 61 8.27 -0.24 5.23
N TRP A 62 7.36 0.70 5.40
CA TRP A 62 5.96 0.39 5.68
C TRP A 62 5.20 0.23 4.38
N THR A 63 4.21 -0.66 4.38
CA THR A 63 3.30 -0.86 3.26
C THR A 63 1.88 -1.06 3.77
N MET A 64 0.89 -0.60 3.01
CA MET A 64 -0.52 -0.98 3.19
C MET A 64 -1.25 -0.97 1.84
N PHE A 65 -2.32 -1.76 1.76
CA PHE A 65 -3.18 -1.82 0.59
C PHE A 65 -4.66 -1.83 0.98
N PHE A 66 -5.47 -1.14 0.20
CA PHE A 66 -6.93 -1.15 0.32
C PHE A 66 -7.58 -0.81 -1.03
N ARG A 67 -8.91 -0.92 -1.10
CA ARG A 67 -9.67 -0.46 -2.27
C ARG A 67 -10.37 0.86 -2.00
N ASP A 68 -10.36 1.76 -2.98
CA ASP A 68 -11.21 2.94 -2.95
C ASP A 68 -12.69 2.58 -3.24
N PRO A 69 -13.63 3.54 -3.08
CA PRO A 69 -15.05 3.30 -3.39
C PRO A 69 -15.34 2.96 -4.86
N ALA A 70 -14.41 3.25 -5.78
CA ALA A 70 -14.51 2.88 -7.19
C ALA A 70 -13.95 1.47 -7.49
N GLY A 71 -13.39 0.80 -6.48
CA GLY A 71 -12.82 -0.55 -6.57
C GLY A 71 -11.34 -0.59 -6.97
N ASN A 72 -10.68 0.57 -7.13
CA ASN A 72 -9.27 0.63 -7.48
C ASN A 72 -8.42 0.14 -6.30
N ALA A 73 -7.44 -0.71 -6.57
CA ALA A 73 -6.46 -1.10 -5.56
C ALA A 73 -5.44 0.03 -5.37
N LEU A 74 -5.30 0.49 -4.14
CA LEU A 74 -4.38 1.54 -3.75
C LEU A 74 -3.25 0.96 -2.91
N GLU A 75 -2.02 1.35 -3.22
CA GLU A 75 -0.83 1.06 -2.44
C GLU A 75 -0.31 2.32 -1.77
N PHE A 76 0.05 2.23 -0.49
CA PHE A 76 0.83 3.28 0.15
C PHE A 76 2.07 2.67 0.76
N LYS A 77 3.19 3.36 0.61
CA LYS A 77 4.47 2.97 1.18
C LYS A 77 5.14 4.15 1.86
N ALA A 78 5.94 3.86 2.87
CA ALA A 78 6.88 4.82 3.43
C ALA A 78 8.20 4.11 3.67
N PHE A 79 9.31 4.75 3.32
CA PHE A 79 10.64 4.23 3.59
C PHE A 79 11.21 4.94 4.81
N ARG A 80 11.96 4.21 5.64
CA ARG A 80 12.72 4.88 6.71
C ARG A 80 13.84 5.76 6.14
N ASP A 81 14.41 5.33 5.02
CA ASP A 81 15.47 6.02 4.32
C ASP A 81 15.05 6.20 2.86
N GLU A 82 14.75 7.44 2.48
CA GLU A 82 14.28 7.79 1.13
C GLU A 82 15.32 7.46 0.04
N SER A 83 16.60 7.37 0.39
CA SER A 83 17.64 6.97 -0.57
C SER A 83 17.48 5.51 -1.05
N GLN A 84 16.72 4.71 -0.31
CA GLN A 84 16.47 3.29 -0.59
C GLN A 84 15.27 3.07 -1.53
N VAL A 85 14.52 4.12 -1.86
CA VAL A 85 13.35 4.06 -2.76
C VAL A 85 13.74 3.56 -4.16
N PHE A 86 14.96 3.90 -4.63
CA PHE A 86 15.49 3.52 -5.95
C PHE A 86 16.88 2.87 -5.86
N ALA A 87 17.30 2.45 -4.66
CA ALA A 87 18.55 1.74 -4.51
C ALA A 87 18.46 0.42 -5.30
N LYS A 88 19.46 0.17 -6.14
CA LYS A 88 19.52 -1.00 -7.04
C LYS A 88 19.78 -2.30 -6.30
#